data_AF-A0A971FVB6-F1
#
_entry.id   AF-A0A971FVB6-F1
#
_cell.length_a   1.000
_cell.length_b   1.000
_cell.length_c   1.000
_cell.angle_alpha   90.00
_cell.angle_beta   90.00
_cell.angle_gamma   90.00
#
_symmetry.space_group_name_H-M   'P 1'
#
loop_
_entity.id
_entity.type
_entity.pdbx_description
1 polymer ?
#
loop_
_entity_poly.entity_id
_entity_poly.type
_entity_poly.pdbx_seq_one_letter_code
_entity_poly.pdbx_strand_id
1 'polypeptide(L)'
;MSDDELVTLDDDEFADGDFGLELPTLRSLLQESGVDPSDVDRAERTGVLGFMAIDRFSVPDPPRYDLAEAAEATGMDARQIQLIWRSLGLPVVRPGEVVFTDVDVETLSTVNGLMELGLIESDLAVQMSRVIGWSLARVAAAMVDSIDDDEPP
;
A
#
# COMPACT_ATOMS: atom_id res chain seq x y z
N MET A 1 23.05 -29.83 -16.83
CA MET A 1 22.38 -30.15 -15.57
C MET A 1 22.94 -29.17 -14.57
N SER A 2 22.30 -28.02 -14.46
CA SER A 2 22.65 -26.97 -13.50
C SER A 2 21.68 -27.11 -12.33
N ASP A 3 22.24 -27.17 -11.13
CA ASP A 3 21.51 -27.25 -9.87
C ASP A 3 20.59 -26.03 -9.72
N ASP A 4 19.31 -26.33 -9.52
CA ASP A 4 18.27 -25.41 -9.06
C ASP A 4 18.37 -25.37 -7.54
N GLU A 5 19.32 -24.58 -7.03
CA GLU A 5 19.44 -24.30 -5.61
C GLU A 5 18.35 -23.29 -5.25
N LEU A 6 17.21 -23.82 -4.82
CA LEU A 6 16.18 -23.06 -4.15
C LEU A 6 16.83 -22.42 -2.92
N VAL A 7 17.04 -21.10 -2.96
CA VAL A 7 17.42 -20.32 -1.78
C VAL A 7 16.30 -20.49 -0.77
N THR A 8 16.54 -21.37 0.20
CA THR A 8 15.72 -21.46 1.39
C THR A 8 16.08 -20.23 2.21
N LEU A 9 15.19 -19.26 2.23
CA LEU A 9 15.26 -18.18 3.22
C LEU A 9 15.09 -18.87 4.56
N ASP A 10 16.14 -18.88 5.39
CA ASP A 10 16.03 -19.29 6.77
C ASP A 10 14.99 -18.39 7.44
N ASP A 11 13.96 -18.97 8.06
CA ASP A 11 12.93 -18.24 8.81
C ASP A 11 13.54 -17.35 9.92
N ASP A 12 14.79 -17.61 10.31
CA ASP A 12 15.54 -16.89 11.34
C ASP A 12 16.21 -15.58 10.85
N GLU A 13 16.35 -15.33 9.54
CA GLU A 13 17.01 -14.10 9.05
C GLU A 13 16.16 -12.83 9.30
N PHE A 14 14.85 -13.00 9.49
CA PHE A 14 13.93 -11.93 9.91
C PHE A 14 13.81 -11.79 11.44
N ALA A 15 14.31 -12.74 12.23
CA ALA A 15 14.05 -12.80 13.68
C ALA A 15 15.05 -11.97 14.51
N ASP A 16 16.27 -11.72 14.01
CA ASP A 16 17.35 -11.07 14.77
C ASP A 16 17.47 -9.54 14.55
N GLY A 17 16.60 -8.95 13.74
CA GLY A 17 16.54 -7.51 13.55
C GLY A 17 15.59 -6.86 14.57
N ASP A 18 16.13 -6.02 15.46
CA ASP A 18 15.38 -5.06 16.29
C ASP A 18 14.68 -4.00 15.40
N PHE A 19 13.70 -4.44 14.61
CA PHE A 19 12.85 -3.60 13.77
C PHE A 19 11.45 -3.60 14.36
N GLY A 20 11.28 -2.90 15.49
CA GLY A 20 9.96 -2.67 16.05
C GLY A 20 9.97 -2.20 17.49
N LEU A 21 8.88 -1.57 17.90
CA LEU A 21 8.62 -1.38 19.32
C LEU A 21 8.15 -2.71 19.92
N GLU A 22 8.64 -3.07 21.11
CA GLU A 22 8.11 -4.24 21.83
C GLU A 22 6.59 -4.10 22.05
N LEU A 23 5.85 -5.21 22.01
CA LEU A 23 4.39 -5.23 22.17
C LEU A 23 3.88 -4.42 23.38
N PRO A 24 4.49 -4.49 24.59
CA PRO A 24 4.06 -3.67 25.72
C PRO A 24 4.24 -2.16 25.48
N THR A 25 5.30 -1.77 24.78
CA THR A 25 5.57 -0.38 24.40
C THR A 25 4.54 0.08 23.38
N LEU A 26 4.26 -0.74 22.36
CA LEU A 26 3.28 -0.44 21.33
C LEU A 26 1.86 -0.26 21.90
N ARG A 27 1.46 -1.17 22.78
CA ARG A 27 0.20 -1.11 23.53
C ARG A 27 0.08 0.20 24.30
N SER A 28 1.12 0.58 25.03
CA SER A 28 1.15 1.82 25.83
C SER A 28 0.97 3.06 24.95
N LEU A 29 1.72 3.14 23.84
CA LEU A 29 1.60 4.26 22.89
C LEU A 29 0.21 4.37 22.27
N LEU A 30 -0.40 3.24 21.87
CA LEU A 30 -1.75 3.23 21.30
C LEU A 30 -2.79 3.74 22.31
N GLN A 31 -2.72 3.31 23.57
CA GLN A 31 -3.59 3.78 24.64
C GLN A 31 -3.41 5.28 24.92
N GLU A 32 -2.16 5.76 24.98
CA GLU A 32 -1.84 7.18 25.15
C GLU A 32 -2.32 8.04 23.98
N SER A 33 -2.39 7.46 22.77
CA SER A 33 -2.92 8.13 21.57
C SER A 33 -4.44 8.25 21.54
N GLY A 34 -5.14 7.69 22.54
CA GLY A 34 -6.60 7.75 22.70
C GLY A 34 -7.38 6.65 22.00
N VAL A 35 -6.72 5.57 21.55
CA VAL A 35 -7.41 4.38 21.05
C VAL A 35 -8.13 3.67 22.20
N ASP A 36 -9.35 3.19 21.97
CA ASP A 36 -10.13 2.52 23.00
C ASP A 36 -9.38 1.26 23.52
N PRO A 37 -9.24 1.08 24.84
CA PRO A 37 -8.52 -0.07 25.39
C PRO A 37 -9.06 -1.43 24.92
N SER A 38 -10.36 -1.55 24.66
CA SER A 38 -10.96 -2.80 24.16
C SER A 38 -10.58 -3.08 22.71
N ASP A 39 -10.34 -2.05 21.90
CA ASP A 39 -9.81 -2.17 20.54
C ASP A 39 -8.33 -2.58 20.54
N VAL A 40 -7.54 -1.99 21.44
CA VAL A 40 -6.13 -2.38 21.65
C VAL A 40 -6.03 -3.85 22.09
N ASP A 41 -6.86 -4.25 23.05
CA ASP A 41 -6.94 -5.64 23.52
C ASP A 41 -7.34 -6.62 22.40
N ARG A 42 -8.28 -6.22 21.54
CA ARG A 42 -8.68 -7.03 20.38
C ARG A 42 -7.54 -7.15 19.38
N ALA A 43 -6.91 -6.04 19.00
CA ALA A 43 -5.83 -6.03 18.03
C ALA A 43 -4.60 -6.84 18.49
N GLU A 44 -4.32 -6.86 19.80
CA GLU A 44 -3.26 -7.69 20.36
C GLU A 44 -3.58 -9.20 20.26
N ARG A 45 -4.82 -9.60 20.58
CA ARG A 45 -5.24 -11.01 20.47
C ARG A 45 -5.21 -11.52 19.03
N THR A 46 -5.67 -10.69 18.08
CA THR A 46 -5.72 -11.07 16.66
C THR A 46 -4.39 -10.82 15.93
N GLY A 47 -3.31 -10.46 16.63
CA GLY A 47 -1.98 -10.29 16.03
C GLY A 47 -1.81 -9.07 15.12
N VAL A 48 -2.75 -8.11 15.13
CA VAL A 48 -2.74 -6.93 14.25
C VAL A 48 -2.41 -5.61 14.96
N LEU A 49 -1.95 -5.68 16.22
CA LEU A 49 -1.56 -4.50 17.00
C LEU A 49 -0.51 -3.63 16.29
N GLY A 50 0.45 -4.27 15.60
CA GLY A 50 1.43 -3.61 14.74
C GLY A 50 0.77 -2.76 13.63
N PHE A 51 -0.20 -3.33 12.93
CA PHE A 51 -0.94 -2.63 11.87
C PHE A 51 -1.79 -1.49 12.40
N MET A 52 -2.42 -1.67 13.58
CA MET A 52 -3.14 -0.58 14.24
C MET A 52 -2.22 0.60 14.60
N ALA A 53 -1.00 0.31 15.05
CA ALA A 53 -0.01 1.36 15.30
C ALA A 53 0.45 2.06 14.03
N ILE A 54 0.66 1.31 12.95
CA ILE A 54 0.94 1.89 11.64
C ILE A 54 -0.20 2.82 11.24
N ASP A 55 -1.45 2.36 11.22
CA ASP A 55 -2.61 3.20 10.87
C ASP A 55 -2.72 4.45 11.75
N ARG A 56 -2.52 4.30 13.06
CA ARG A 56 -2.67 5.38 14.03
C ARG A 56 -1.58 6.45 13.94
N PHE A 57 -0.35 6.06 13.59
CA PHE A 57 0.83 6.92 13.62
C PHE A 57 1.41 7.22 12.25
N SER A 58 0.93 6.57 11.18
CA SER A 58 1.23 6.96 9.81
C SER A 58 0.59 8.30 9.51
N VAL A 59 1.40 9.22 8.99
CA VAL A 59 0.92 10.45 8.37
C VAL A 59 0.92 10.20 6.88
N PRO A 60 -0.24 10.02 6.23
CA PRO A 60 -0.27 9.97 4.77
C PRO A 60 0.20 11.31 4.21
N ASP A 61 0.92 11.28 3.09
CA ASP A 61 1.24 12.50 2.37
C ASP A 61 -0.06 13.22 1.99
N PRO A 62 -0.19 14.52 2.29
CA PRO A 62 -1.43 15.23 1.99
C PRO A 62 -1.64 15.23 0.48
N PRO A 63 -2.88 14.99 -0.01
CA PRO A 63 -3.18 15.17 -1.41
C PRO A 63 -3.05 16.65 -1.76
N ARG A 64 -2.40 16.94 -2.89
CA ARG A 64 -2.02 18.29 -3.33
C ARG A 64 -2.47 18.64 -4.73
N TYR A 65 -2.69 17.63 -5.57
CA TYR A 65 -3.03 17.82 -6.98
C TYR A 65 -4.40 17.22 -7.28
N ASP A 66 -5.19 17.93 -8.06
CA ASP A 66 -6.28 17.33 -8.83
C ASP A 66 -5.75 16.60 -10.07
N LEU A 67 -6.63 15.95 -10.83
CA LEU A 67 -6.23 15.19 -12.01
C LEU A 67 -5.60 16.06 -13.12
N ALA A 68 -6.09 17.29 -13.30
CA ALA A 68 -5.57 18.17 -14.34
C ALA A 68 -4.17 18.67 -13.96
N GLU A 69 -3.97 19.03 -12.70
CA GLU A 69 -2.67 19.43 -12.14
C GLU A 69 -1.67 18.26 -12.18
N ALA A 70 -2.10 17.04 -11.85
CA ALA A 70 -1.25 15.86 -11.94
C ALA A 70 -0.86 15.53 -13.40
N ALA A 71 -1.79 15.66 -14.35
CA ALA A 71 -1.49 15.47 -15.77
C ALA A 71 -0.48 16.52 -16.28
N GLU A 72 -0.64 17.78 -15.88
CA GLU A 72 0.31 18.85 -16.21
C GLU A 72 1.69 18.57 -15.61
N ALA A 73 1.76 18.22 -14.33
CA ALA A 73 3.01 17.98 -13.62
C ALA A 73 3.79 16.77 -14.17
N THR A 74 3.09 15.73 -14.58
CA THR A 74 3.70 14.47 -15.07
C THR A 74 3.99 14.47 -16.57
N GLY A 75 3.34 15.35 -17.33
CA GLY A 75 3.30 15.29 -18.80
C GLY A 75 2.47 14.12 -19.35
N MET A 76 1.84 13.31 -18.49
CA MET A 76 1.04 12.16 -18.89
C MET A 76 -0.39 12.59 -19.22
N ASP A 77 -0.98 12.01 -20.26
CA ASP A 77 -2.38 12.24 -20.57
C ASP A 77 -3.31 11.85 -19.39
N ALA A 78 -4.23 12.74 -19.03
CA ALA A 78 -5.14 12.55 -17.89
C ALA A 78 -5.98 11.27 -17.99
N ARG A 79 -6.33 10.83 -19.22
CA ARG A 79 -7.05 9.56 -19.42
C ARG A 79 -6.16 8.37 -19.08
N GLN A 80 -4.88 8.43 -19.41
CA GLN A 80 -3.92 7.38 -19.06
C GLN A 80 -3.76 7.27 -17.54
N ILE A 81 -3.63 8.41 -16.84
CA ILE A 81 -3.59 8.44 -15.36
C ILE A 81 -4.85 7.78 -14.78
N GLN A 82 -6.04 8.17 -15.26
CA GLN A 82 -7.30 7.54 -14.81
C GLN A 82 -7.35 6.03 -15.08
N LEU A 83 -6.82 5.57 -16.22
CA LEU A 83 -6.78 4.14 -16.56
C LEU A 83 -5.86 3.36 -15.63
N ILE A 84 -4.70 3.92 -15.28
CA ILE A 84 -3.77 3.36 -14.29
C ILE A 84 -4.46 3.30 -12.92
N TRP A 85 -5.02 4.41 -12.45
CA TRP A 85 -5.71 4.52 -11.15
C TRP A 85 -6.82 3.49 -10.99
N ARG A 86 -7.71 3.43 -12.00
CA ARG A 86 -8.81 2.46 -12.01
C ARG A 86 -8.31 1.02 -12.06
N SER A 87 -7.19 0.77 -12.76
CA SER A 87 -6.63 -0.58 -12.87
C SER A 87 -5.99 -1.05 -11.57
N LEU A 88 -5.43 -0.13 -10.78
CA LEU A 88 -4.99 -0.42 -9.40
C LEU A 88 -6.16 -0.73 -8.45
N GLY A 89 -7.40 -0.42 -8.84
CA GLY A 89 -8.58 -0.54 -7.99
C GLY A 89 -8.83 0.67 -7.09
N LEU A 90 -8.13 1.78 -7.34
CA LEU A 90 -8.30 3.03 -6.59
C LEU A 90 -9.59 3.76 -7.00
N PRO A 91 -10.12 4.64 -6.13
CA PRO A 91 -11.36 5.38 -6.39
C PRO A 91 -11.31 6.22 -7.68
N VAL A 92 -12.47 6.36 -8.34
CA VAL A 92 -12.60 7.23 -9.51
C VAL A 92 -12.48 8.68 -9.09
N VAL A 93 -11.46 9.38 -9.59
CA VAL A 93 -11.21 10.79 -9.33
C VAL A 93 -12.24 11.66 -10.03
N ARG A 94 -12.96 12.48 -9.27
CA ARG A 94 -13.91 13.47 -9.83
C ARG A 94 -13.16 14.69 -10.35
N PRO A 95 -13.70 15.42 -11.33
CA PRO A 95 -13.09 16.69 -11.77
C PRO A 95 -12.92 17.67 -10.60
N GLY A 96 -11.71 18.21 -10.42
CA GLY A 96 -11.37 19.15 -9.34
C GLY A 96 -11.20 18.52 -7.96
N GLU A 97 -11.26 17.19 -7.85
CA GLU A 97 -11.00 16.49 -6.59
C GLU A 97 -9.49 16.35 -6.37
N VAL A 98 -9.00 16.94 -5.28
CA VAL A 98 -7.58 16.91 -4.90
C VAL A 98 -7.30 15.58 -4.19
N VAL A 99 -6.71 14.63 -4.91
CA VAL A 99 -6.48 13.25 -4.42
C VAL A 99 -5.07 12.73 -4.64
N PHE A 100 -4.27 13.37 -5.51
CA PHE A 100 -2.92 12.92 -5.82
C PHE A 100 -1.91 13.60 -4.90
N THR A 101 -0.95 12.82 -4.41
CA THR A 101 0.16 13.26 -3.57
C THR A 101 1.40 13.59 -4.40
N ASP A 102 2.45 14.13 -3.77
CA ASP A 102 3.75 14.33 -4.42
C ASP A 102 4.35 13.00 -4.90
N VAL A 103 4.19 11.92 -4.12
CA VAL A 103 4.68 10.57 -4.45
C VAL A 103 3.98 10.01 -5.68
N ASP A 104 2.67 10.24 -5.80
CA ASP A 104 1.90 9.82 -6.97
C ASP A 104 2.39 10.51 -8.25
N VAL A 105 2.62 11.82 -8.17
CA VAL A 105 3.14 12.62 -9.28
C VAL A 105 4.56 12.18 -9.66
N GLU A 106 5.45 11.95 -8.70
CA GLU A 106 6.81 11.44 -8.96
C GLU A 106 6.78 10.07 -9.65
N THR A 107 5.93 9.17 -9.15
CA THR A 107 5.78 7.82 -9.70
C THR A 107 5.22 7.86 -11.12
N LEU A 108 4.15 8.62 -11.35
CA LEU A 108 3.54 8.78 -12.67
C LEU A 108 4.51 9.45 -13.65
N SER A 109 5.32 10.43 -13.21
CA SER A 109 6.34 11.06 -14.03
C SER A 109 7.41 10.06 -14.48
N THR A 110 7.81 9.16 -13.58
CA THR A 110 8.76 8.08 -13.90
C THR A 110 8.19 7.12 -14.94
N VAL A 111 6.93 6.70 -14.78
CA VAL A 111 6.23 5.86 -15.76
C VAL A 111 6.09 6.58 -17.11
N ASN A 112 5.74 7.87 -17.11
CA ASN A 112 5.64 8.66 -18.32
C ASN A 112 6.98 8.73 -19.07
N GLY A 113 8.09 8.99 -18.36
CA GLY A 113 9.42 9.00 -18.96
C GLY A 113 9.81 7.67 -19.62
N LEU A 114 9.44 6.54 -19.00
CA LEU A 114 9.67 5.22 -19.62
C LEU A 114 8.83 5.00 -20.89
N MET A 115 7.60 5.50 -20.92
CA MET A 115 6.74 5.46 -22.11
C MET A 115 7.29 6.35 -23.23
N GLU A 116 7.74 7.57 -22.92
CA GLU A 116 8.32 8.49 -23.89
C GLU A 116 9.61 7.95 -24.53
N LEU A 117 10.42 7.21 -23.76
CA LEU A 117 11.60 6.52 -24.27
C LEU A 117 11.27 5.24 -25.06
N GLY A 118 10.00 4.84 -25.13
CA GLY A 118 9.55 3.62 -25.81
C GLY A 118 9.98 2.32 -25.12
N LEU A 119 10.37 2.39 -23.84
CA LEU A 119 10.80 1.23 -23.06
C LEU A 119 9.61 0.41 -22.54
N ILE A 120 8.47 1.06 -22.35
CA ILE A 120 7.20 0.41 -21.98
C ILE A 120 6.07 0.96 -22.85
N GLU A 121 5.14 0.08 -23.22
CA GLU A 121 3.91 0.49 -23.90
C GLU A 121 2.84 0.93 -22.89
N SER A 122 1.96 1.85 -23.26
CA SER A 122 0.88 2.34 -22.40
C SER A 122 -0.05 1.22 -21.94
N ASP A 123 -0.33 0.25 -22.81
CA ASP A 123 -1.20 -0.89 -22.52
C ASP A 123 -0.54 -1.85 -21.52
N LEU A 124 0.79 -2.02 -21.61
CA LEU A 124 1.55 -2.80 -20.63
C LEU A 124 1.51 -2.14 -19.25
N ALA A 125 1.68 -0.81 -19.16
CA ALA A 125 1.57 -0.09 -17.89
C ALA A 125 0.21 -0.34 -17.22
N VAL A 126 -0.88 -0.20 -17.97
CA VAL A 126 -2.25 -0.47 -17.49
C VAL A 126 -2.46 -1.93 -17.09
N GLN A 127 -1.88 -2.88 -17.83
CA GLN A 127 -1.95 -4.30 -17.50
C GLN A 127 -1.22 -4.61 -16.19
N MET A 128 -0.01 -4.06 -16.00
CA MET A 128 0.76 -4.24 -14.78
C MET A 128 0.06 -3.61 -13.57
N SER A 129 -0.52 -2.43 -13.72
CA SER A 129 -1.37 -1.81 -12.69
C SER A 129 -2.50 -2.73 -12.26
N ARG A 130 -3.14 -3.45 -13.20
CA ARG A 130 -4.19 -4.43 -12.88
C ARG A 130 -3.70 -5.62 -12.07
N VAL A 131 -2.53 -6.17 -12.45
CA VAL A 131 -1.92 -7.29 -11.73
C VAL A 131 -1.55 -6.88 -10.30
N ILE A 132 -0.99 -5.68 -10.14
CA ILE A 132 -0.65 -5.11 -8.82
C ILE A 132 -1.91 -4.95 -7.97
N GLY A 133 -2.96 -4.31 -8.52
CA GLY A 133 -4.23 -4.12 -7.81
C GLY A 133 -4.87 -5.43 -7.36
N TRP A 134 -4.89 -6.45 -8.22
CA TRP A 134 -5.41 -7.77 -7.86
C TRP A 134 -4.59 -8.48 -6.79
N SER A 135 -3.26 -8.36 -6.86
CA SER A 135 -2.37 -8.96 -5.86
C SER A 135 -2.57 -8.30 -4.50
N LEU A 136 -2.65 -6.96 -4.47
CA LEU A 136 -2.88 -6.21 -3.24
C LEU A 136 -4.27 -6.51 -2.64
N ALA A 137 -5.31 -6.61 -3.48
CA ALA A 137 -6.65 -6.99 -3.02
C ALA A 137 -6.66 -8.40 -2.39
N ARG A 138 -5.87 -9.35 -2.92
CA ARG A 138 -5.73 -10.68 -2.34
C ARG A 138 -5.00 -10.66 -1.00
N VAL A 139 -3.95 -9.85 -0.88
CA VAL A 139 -3.23 -9.64 0.39
C VAL A 139 -4.18 -9.03 1.43
N ALA A 140 -4.95 -8.00 1.05
CA ALA A 140 -5.94 -7.38 1.91
C ALA A 140 -7.01 -8.36 2.39
N ALA A 141 -7.55 -9.20 1.49
CA ALA A 141 -8.52 -10.23 1.87
C ALA A 141 -7.94 -11.24 2.86
N ALA A 142 -6.72 -11.72 2.62
CA ALA A 142 -6.05 -12.66 3.54
C ALA A 142 -5.79 -12.04 4.93
N MET A 143 -5.46 -10.75 5.00
CA MET A 143 -5.31 -10.04 6.28
C MET A 143 -6.63 -9.92 7.03
N VAL A 144 -7.74 -9.64 6.34
CA VAL A 144 -9.07 -9.60 6.97
C VAL A 144 -9.49 -10.97 7.46
N ASP A 145 -9.36 -12.01 6.62
CA ASP A 145 -9.72 -13.39 7.01
C ASP A 145 -8.95 -13.85 8.25
N SER A 146 -7.67 -13.46 8.39
CA SER A 146 -6.86 -13.80 9.57
C SER A 146 -7.34 -13.17 10.89
N ILE A 147 -8.13 -12.09 10.83
CA ILE A 147 -8.72 -11.43 12.00
C ILE A 147 -10.03 -12.13 12.40
N ASP A 148 -10.78 -12.63 11.41
CA ASP A 148 -12.11 -13.23 11.61
C ASP A 148 -12.05 -14.71 12.07
N ASP A 149 -10.92 -15.40 11.88
CA ASP A 149 -10.70 -16.80 12.31
C ASP A 149 -10.63 -17.01 13.84
N ASP A 150 -10.78 -15.95 14.65
CA ASP A 150 -10.66 -15.95 16.12
C ASP A 150 -12.02 -16.00 16.86
N GLU A 151 -13.15 -16.20 16.16
CA GLU A 151 -14.47 -16.39 16.78
C GLU A 151 -14.70 -17.88 17.15
N PRO A 152 -14.89 -18.23 18.44
CA PRO A 152 -15.12 -19.62 18.82
C PRO A 152 -16.50 -20.10 18.32
N PRO A 153 -16.64 -21.41 18.02
CA PRO A 153 -17.92 -22.00 17.60
C PRO A 153 -19.01 -21.99 18.68
#